data_AF-A0A2R5L1Z6-F1
#
_entry.id   AF-A0A2R5L1Z6-F1
#
_cell.length_a   1.000
_cell.length_b   1.000
_cell.length_c   1.000
_cell.angle_alpha   90.00
_cell.angle_beta   90.00
_cell.angle_gamma   90.00
#
_symmetry.space_group_name_H-M   'P 1'
#
loop_
_entity.id
_entity.type
_entity.pdbx_description
1 polymer ?
#
loop_
_entity_poly.entity_id
_entity_poly.type
_entity_poly.pdbx_seq_one_letter_code
_entity_poly.pdbx_strand_id
1 'polypeptide(L)'
;SERHLGIKETDEAKHKLRLPWAVFSHAGERIHTIDEVLNSGVILLFEGGRWVWPGVDIGHETMIPDVPGLGSTRMTTLSMIPLVFEIQNFLFADECDDIIGISTPFMKNSVVTLMDHQKNKADARKNEWRTSSTYWLKSSHYENMQSINDRTEAVTRVPQENQEDVQVLRYEVSQKYDSHHDYFNPDLYKRLDWIDEGYKNRLATLLWYMNDVPKGGQTVFLRAGGADQPASFRDCSYGLRVRPERG
;
A
#
# COMPACT_ATOMS: atom_id res chain seq x y z
N SER A 1 35.68 39.50 2.63
CA SER A 1 34.56 39.20 1.71
C SER A 1 34.39 37.69 1.71
N GLU A 2 33.71 37.19 2.74
CA GLU A 2 33.46 35.75 2.92
C GLU A 2 32.26 35.35 2.07
N ARG A 3 32.47 34.40 1.15
CA ARG A 3 31.37 33.72 0.46
C ARG A 3 30.93 32.56 1.34
N HIS A 4 29.77 32.72 1.98
CA HIS A 4 29.04 31.61 2.59
C HIS A 4 28.62 30.62 1.50
N LEU A 5 29.25 29.44 1.48
CA LEU A 5 28.68 28.24 0.89
C LEU A 5 27.54 27.81 1.83
N GLY A 6 26.31 27.94 1.36
CA GLY A 6 25.12 27.55 2.09
C GLY A 6 25.05 26.04 2.28
N ILE A 7 25.67 25.54 3.35
CA ILE A 7 25.29 24.28 3.99
C ILE A 7 23.99 24.59 4.74
N LYS A 8 22.84 24.27 4.12
CA LYS A 8 21.52 24.40 4.75
C LYS A 8 21.04 23.02 5.20
N GLU A 9 20.80 22.92 6.51
CA GLU A 9 20.08 21.86 7.25
C GLU A 9 20.69 20.44 7.19
N THR A 10 21.61 20.24 8.13
CA THR A 10 22.12 19.01 8.78
C THR A 10 21.58 17.63 8.33
N ASP A 11 22.48 16.82 7.76
CA ASP A 11 22.34 15.37 7.53
C ASP A 11 21.96 14.55 8.78
N GLU A 12 22.23 15.07 9.99
CA GLU A 12 21.93 14.37 11.25
C GLU A 12 20.44 14.13 11.48
N ALA A 13 19.56 15.04 11.05
CA ALA A 13 18.11 14.88 11.20
C ALA A 13 17.57 13.78 10.27
N LYS A 14 18.09 13.72 9.03
CA LYS A 14 17.75 12.65 8.08
C LYS A 14 18.27 11.29 8.53
N HIS A 15 19.40 11.25 9.24
CA HIS A 15 19.95 10.01 9.78
C HIS A 15 19.13 9.45 10.96
N LYS A 16 18.37 10.30 11.68
CA LYS A 16 17.47 9.88 12.77
C LYS A 16 16.17 9.22 12.28
N LEU A 17 15.72 9.54 11.07
CA LEU A 17 14.47 9.01 10.50
C LEU A 17 14.66 7.69 9.75
N ARG A 18 15.90 7.32 9.43
CA ARG A 18 16.19 6.05 8.74
C ARG A 18 16.16 4.89 9.74
N LEU A 19 15.28 3.93 9.46
CA LEU A 19 15.30 2.65 10.15
C LEU A 19 16.65 1.94 9.90
N PRO A 20 17.21 1.24 10.90
CA PRO A 20 18.43 0.48 10.71
C PRO A 20 18.19 -0.67 9.73
N TRP A 21 19.24 -1.14 9.07
CA TRP A 21 19.16 -2.31 8.22
C TRP A 21 18.75 -3.57 9.01
N ALA A 22 18.17 -4.54 8.33
CA ALA A 22 17.90 -5.85 8.90
C ALA A 22 18.13 -6.95 7.85
N VAL A 23 18.40 -8.16 8.34
CA VAL A 23 18.59 -9.35 7.51
C VAL A 23 17.37 -10.26 7.69
N PHE A 24 16.95 -10.88 6.60
CA PHE A 24 15.79 -11.76 6.57
C PHE A 24 16.11 -13.05 5.81
N SER A 25 15.41 -14.12 6.14
CA SER A 25 15.39 -15.35 5.35
C SER A 25 14.69 -15.10 4.00
N HIS A 26 14.78 -16.05 3.07
CA HIS A 26 14.06 -15.97 1.80
C HIS A 26 12.52 -15.91 1.96
N ALA A 27 11.99 -16.28 3.14
CA ALA A 27 10.56 -16.28 3.45
C ALA A 27 10.10 -15.03 4.23
N GLY A 28 11.03 -14.12 4.53
CA GLY A 28 10.76 -12.86 5.23
C GLY A 28 10.81 -12.94 6.75
N GLU A 29 11.38 -14.01 7.31
CA GLU A 29 11.63 -14.11 8.75
C GLU A 29 12.86 -13.29 9.11
N ARG A 30 12.76 -12.47 10.16
CA ARG A 30 13.88 -11.63 10.59
C ARG A 30 14.96 -12.51 11.22
N ILE A 31 16.20 -12.33 10.76
CA ILE A 31 17.38 -13.04 11.27
C ILE A 31 18.09 -12.16 12.29
N HIS A 32 18.34 -12.72 13.47
CA HIS A 32 18.93 -12.04 14.62
C HIS A 32 20.32 -12.58 14.98
N THR A 33 20.64 -13.81 14.58
CA THR A 33 21.88 -14.49 14.96
C THR A 33 22.69 -14.97 13.76
N ILE A 34 24.00 -15.19 13.96
CA ILE A 34 24.87 -15.75 12.91
C ILE A 34 24.49 -17.21 12.62
N ASP A 35 24.06 -17.97 13.63
CA ASP A 35 23.65 -19.36 13.43
C ASP A 35 22.42 -19.46 12.52
N GLU A 36 21.45 -18.56 12.68
CA GLU A 36 20.31 -18.45 11.75
C GLU A 36 20.75 -18.12 10.32
N VAL A 37 21.73 -17.22 10.14
CA VAL A 37 22.32 -16.93 8.81
C VAL A 37 22.88 -18.19 8.17
N LEU A 38 23.69 -18.95 8.94
CA LEU A 38 24.33 -20.16 8.44
C LEU A 38 23.32 -21.26 8.05
N ASN A 39 22.16 -21.27 8.70
CA ASN A 39 21.09 -22.24 8.46
C ASN A 39 20.07 -21.81 7.38
N SER A 40 20.02 -20.54 6.99
CA SER A 40 18.98 -20.00 6.10
C SER A 40 19.24 -20.24 4.60
N GLY A 41 20.48 -20.55 4.22
CA GLY A 41 20.90 -20.74 2.83
C GLY A 41 20.96 -19.44 2.02
N VAL A 42 19.82 -18.77 1.83
CA VAL A 42 19.72 -17.44 1.21
C VAL A 42 19.27 -16.43 2.26
N ILE A 43 20.01 -15.33 2.35
CA ILE A 43 19.68 -14.18 3.20
C ILE A 43 19.48 -12.94 2.34
N LEU A 44 18.61 -12.05 2.78
CA LEU A 44 18.33 -10.78 2.14
C LEU A 44 18.54 -9.65 3.14
N LEU A 45 19.33 -8.64 2.75
CA LEU A 45 19.61 -7.46 3.56
C LEU A 45 18.78 -6.29 3.04
N PHE A 46 18.01 -5.66 3.92
CA PHE A 46 17.18 -4.50 3.61
C PHE A 46 17.67 -3.29 4.41
N GLU A 47 18.11 -2.24 3.71
CA GLU A 47 18.64 -1.02 4.33
C GLU A 47 17.62 -0.30 5.22
N GLY A 48 16.32 -0.42 4.91
CA GLY A 48 15.23 0.16 5.71
C GLY A 48 14.72 -0.75 6.84
N GLY A 49 15.33 -1.93 7.04
CA GLY A 49 14.98 -2.82 8.16
C GLY A 49 13.59 -3.45 8.10
N ARG A 50 12.89 -3.30 6.98
CA ARG A 50 11.54 -3.82 6.74
C ARG A 50 11.57 -4.80 5.58
N TRP A 51 10.87 -5.92 5.74
CA TRP A 51 10.70 -6.88 4.68
C TRP A 51 9.82 -6.30 3.58
N VAL A 52 10.26 -6.50 2.34
CA VAL A 52 9.44 -6.38 1.14
C VAL A 52 9.81 -7.59 0.29
N TRP A 53 8.83 -8.32 -0.21
CA TRP A 53 9.12 -9.44 -1.10
C TRP A 53 9.93 -8.96 -2.31
N PRO A 54 11.02 -9.64 -2.67
CA PRO A 54 11.77 -9.27 -3.86
C PRO A 54 10.93 -9.54 -5.11
N GLY A 55 10.83 -8.53 -5.98
CA GLY A 55 10.41 -8.79 -7.37
C GLY A 55 11.53 -9.55 -8.08
N VAL A 56 11.23 -10.73 -8.59
CA VAL A 56 12.20 -11.54 -9.34
C VAL A 56 12.13 -11.17 -10.81
N ASP A 57 10.98 -11.43 -11.43
CA ASP A 57 10.64 -11.07 -12.81
C ASP A 57 9.12 -10.98 -12.94
N ILE A 58 8.63 -10.25 -13.94
CA ILE A 58 7.19 -10.21 -14.23
C ILE A 58 6.71 -11.62 -14.58
N GLY A 59 5.62 -12.05 -13.94
CA GLY A 59 5.06 -13.39 -14.04
C GLY A 59 5.71 -14.41 -13.11
N HIS A 60 6.77 -14.05 -12.36
CA HIS A 60 7.32 -14.94 -11.35
C HIS A 60 6.32 -15.15 -10.21
N GLU A 61 6.19 -16.41 -9.79
CA GLU A 61 5.30 -16.85 -8.74
C GLU A 61 6.09 -17.20 -7.49
N THR A 62 5.88 -16.45 -6.41
CA THR A 62 6.42 -16.73 -5.09
C THR A 62 5.38 -17.49 -4.28
N MET A 63 5.76 -18.64 -3.72
CA MET A 63 4.91 -19.37 -2.78
C MET A 63 5.11 -18.81 -1.37
N ILE A 64 4.02 -18.39 -0.73
CA ILE A 64 3.99 -17.92 0.65
C ILE A 64 3.39 -19.05 1.51
N PRO A 65 4.18 -19.68 2.38
CA PRO A 65 3.69 -20.75 3.25
C PRO A 65 2.91 -20.20 4.45
N ASP A 66 2.12 -21.07 5.07
CA ASP A 66 1.50 -20.87 6.39
C ASP A 66 0.67 -19.58 6.53
N VAL A 67 -0.03 -19.21 5.46
CA VAL A 67 -0.93 -18.06 5.43
C VAL A 67 -2.27 -18.43 6.09
N PRO A 68 -2.67 -17.76 7.19
CA PRO A 68 -3.91 -18.05 7.90
C PRO A 68 -5.14 -18.10 6.98
N GLY A 69 -5.90 -19.18 7.07
CA GLY A 69 -7.07 -19.46 6.22
C GLY A 69 -6.74 -20.01 4.83
N LEU A 70 -5.58 -19.69 4.25
CA LEU A 70 -5.22 -20.08 2.87
C LEU A 70 -4.21 -21.25 2.80
N GLY A 71 -3.49 -21.55 3.87
CA GLY A 71 -2.37 -22.50 3.83
C GLY A 71 -1.23 -21.92 3.00
N SER A 72 -0.82 -22.60 1.93
CA SER A 72 0.15 -22.04 0.99
C SER A 72 -0.55 -21.24 -0.11
N THR A 73 -0.24 -19.95 -0.22
CA THR A 73 -0.78 -19.09 -1.28
C THR A 73 0.29 -18.65 -2.26
N ARG A 74 -0.15 -18.28 -3.46
CA ARG A 74 0.71 -17.89 -4.56
C ARG A 74 0.63 -16.39 -4.77
N MET A 75 1.80 -15.77 -4.91
CA MET A 75 1.93 -14.34 -5.20
C MET A 75 2.67 -14.14 -6.52
N THR A 76 2.01 -13.54 -7.50
CA THR A 76 2.54 -13.32 -8.84
C THR A 76 3.05 -11.89 -9.00
N THR A 77 4.24 -11.71 -9.54
CA THR A 77 4.80 -10.38 -9.82
C THR A 77 4.15 -9.80 -11.08
N LEU A 78 3.44 -8.67 -10.95
CA LEU A 78 2.80 -7.98 -12.08
C LEU A 78 3.65 -6.85 -12.67
N SER A 79 4.47 -6.21 -11.85
CA SER A 79 5.36 -5.13 -12.27
C SER A 79 6.56 -5.05 -11.34
N MET A 80 7.70 -4.64 -11.90
CA MET A 80 8.94 -4.40 -11.15
C MET A 80 9.10 -2.94 -10.72
N ILE A 81 8.51 -1.99 -11.47
CA ILE A 81 8.58 -0.55 -11.18
C ILE A 81 7.22 0.10 -11.49
N PRO A 82 6.40 0.47 -10.49
CA PRO A 82 6.55 0.09 -9.09
C PRO A 82 6.45 -1.43 -8.93
N LEU A 83 6.94 -1.95 -7.82
CA LEU A 83 6.78 -3.35 -7.48
C LEU A 83 5.30 -3.61 -7.16
N VAL A 84 4.66 -4.47 -7.95
CA VAL A 84 3.24 -4.82 -7.80
C VAL A 84 3.11 -6.33 -7.84
N PHE A 85 2.38 -6.87 -6.88
CA PHE A 85 2.06 -8.28 -6.79
C PHE A 85 0.56 -8.51 -6.86
N GLU A 86 0.18 -9.71 -7.29
CA GLU A 86 -1.19 -10.22 -7.27
C GLU A 86 -1.24 -11.50 -6.43
N ILE A 87 -2.27 -11.61 -5.59
CA ILE A 87 -2.61 -12.83 -4.86
C ILE A 87 -4.09 -13.07 -5.14
N GLN A 88 -4.39 -14.17 -5.81
CA GLN A 88 -5.75 -14.54 -6.15
C GLN A 88 -6.42 -15.28 -5.00
N ASN A 89 -7.71 -15.07 -4.81
CA ASN A 89 -8.50 -15.68 -3.73
C ASN A 89 -7.92 -15.33 -2.35
N PHE A 90 -7.50 -14.07 -2.17
CA PHE A 90 -7.00 -13.62 -0.88
C PHE A 90 -8.13 -13.54 0.14
N LEU A 91 -9.30 -13.02 -0.25
CA LEU A 91 -10.53 -13.06 0.55
C LEU A 91 -11.45 -14.18 0.09
N PHE A 92 -12.16 -14.78 1.05
CA PHE A 92 -13.29 -15.66 0.78
C PHE A 92 -14.55 -14.87 0.41
N ALA A 93 -15.48 -15.52 -0.27
CA ALA A 93 -16.71 -14.86 -0.73
C ALA A 93 -17.55 -14.32 0.45
N ASP A 94 -17.71 -15.10 1.51
CA ASP A 94 -18.40 -14.69 2.74
C ASP A 94 -17.67 -13.53 3.45
N GLU A 95 -16.34 -13.55 3.52
CA GLU A 95 -15.55 -12.43 4.04
C GLU A 95 -15.81 -11.13 3.27
N CYS A 96 -15.89 -11.19 1.93
CA CYS A 96 -16.28 -10.04 1.11
C CYS A 96 -17.70 -9.55 1.45
N ASP A 97 -18.67 -10.46 1.56
CA ASP A 97 -20.06 -10.10 1.86
C ASP A 97 -20.20 -9.47 3.25
N ASP A 98 -19.47 -9.99 4.24
CA ASP A 98 -19.43 -9.46 5.60
C ASP A 98 -18.87 -8.04 5.63
N ILE A 99 -17.72 -7.78 4.98
CA ILE A 99 -17.12 -6.44 4.92
C ILE A 99 -18.08 -5.45 4.25
N ILE A 100 -18.70 -5.85 3.13
CA ILE A 100 -19.70 -5.03 2.43
C ILE A 100 -20.90 -4.76 3.32
N GLY A 101 -21.42 -5.77 4.01
CA GLY A 101 -22.59 -5.69 4.89
C GLY A 101 -22.36 -4.76 6.08
N ILE A 102 -21.21 -4.90 6.75
CA ILE A 102 -20.83 -4.04 7.88
C ILE A 102 -20.67 -2.58 7.42
N SER A 103 -20.07 -2.36 6.26
CA SER A 103 -19.64 -1.02 5.85
C SER A 103 -20.75 -0.20 5.18
N THR A 104 -21.67 -0.85 4.46
CA THR A 104 -22.70 -0.19 3.64
C THR A 104 -23.52 0.88 4.39
N PRO A 105 -24.00 0.63 5.63
CA PRO A 105 -24.80 1.62 6.37
C PRO A 105 -24.04 2.89 6.76
N PHE A 106 -22.70 2.85 6.76
CA PHE A 106 -21.86 3.94 7.28
C PHE A 106 -21.10 4.72 6.20
N MET A 107 -21.30 4.36 4.93
CA MET A 107 -20.65 4.97 3.78
C MET A 107 -20.95 6.47 3.68
N LYS A 108 -19.89 7.27 3.46
CA LYS A 108 -19.98 8.71 3.21
C LYS A 108 -19.14 9.09 2.00
N ASN A 109 -19.42 10.24 1.38
CA ASN A 109 -18.60 10.75 0.28
C ASN A 109 -17.13 10.80 0.69
N SER A 110 -16.25 10.29 -0.17
CA SER A 110 -14.83 10.21 0.10
C SER A 110 -14.19 11.59 0.13
N VAL A 111 -13.15 11.74 0.92
CA VAL A 111 -12.36 12.98 1.03
C VAL A 111 -10.90 12.71 0.70
N VAL A 112 -10.19 13.74 0.23
CA VAL A 112 -8.76 13.69 -0.07
C VAL A 112 -8.01 14.58 0.90
N THR A 113 -6.92 14.05 1.46
CA THR A 113 -5.98 14.84 2.27
C THR A 113 -5.20 15.78 1.35
N LEU A 114 -5.43 17.08 1.51
CA LEU A 114 -4.85 18.11 0.65
C LEU A 114 -3.41 18.43 1.03
N MET A 115 -2.58 18.66 0.01
CA MET A 115 -1.24 19.22 0.19
C MET A 115 -1.32 20.64 0.75
N ASP A 116 -0.26 21.09 1.42
CA ASP A 116 -0.29 22.37 2.13
C ASP A 116 -0.58 23.57 1.23
N HIS A 117 -0.09 23.54 -0.02
CA HIS A 117 -0.34 24.59 -1.02
C HIS A 117 -1.78 24.58 -1.57
N GLN A 118 -2.58 23.54 -1.30
CA GLN A 118 -3.96 23.38 -1.75
C GLN A 118 -4.99 23.72 -0.65
N LYS A 119 -4.60 23.70 0.63
CA LYS A 119 -5.53 23.90 1.76
C LYS A 119 -6.27 25.25 1.74
N ASN A 120 -5.64 26.31 1.24
CA ASN A 120 -6.24 27.65 1.16
C ASN A 120 -7.02 27.93 -0.13
N LYS A 121 -7.04 26.99 -1.07
CA LYS A 121 -7.86 27.10 -2.28
C LYS A 121 -9.22 26.50 -1.97
N ALA A 122 -10.27 27.30 -2.11
CA ALA A 122 -11.66 26.86 -2.11
C ALA A 122 -11.91 26.02 -3.37
N ASP A 123 -11.25 24.86 -3.50
CA ASP A 123 -11.35 24.03 -4.69
C ASP A 123 -12.66 23.24 -4.63
N ALA A 124 -13.66 23.72 -5.37
CA ALA A 124 -14.83 22.93 -5.74
C ALA A 124 -14.44 21.63 -6.49
N ARG A 125 -13.20 21.55 -7.01
CA ARG A 125 -12.63 20.39 -7.71
C ARG A 125 -12.19 19.24 -6.80
N LYS A 126 -12.23 19.39 -5.47
CA LYS A 126 -11.80 18.35 -4.51
C LYS A 126 -12.54 17.02 -4.70
N ASN A 127 -13.82 17.08 -5.05
CA ASN A 127 -14.65 15.90 -5.27
C ASN A 127 -14.52 15.32 -6.68
N GLU A 128 -13.81 15.97 -7.62
CA GLU A 128 -13.67 15.44 -8.98
C GLU A 128 -12.57 14.37 -9.09
N TRP A 129 -11.54 14.46 -8.24
CA TRP A 129 -10.41 13.54 -8.26
C TRP A 129 -10.70 12.22 -7.57
N ARG A 130 -11.57 12.26 -6.55
CA ARG A 130 -12.04 11.09 -5.82
C ARG A 130 -13.54 11.24 -5.60
N THR A 131 -14.30 10.39 -6.26
CA THR A 131 -15.77 10.49 -6.34
C THR A 131 -16.49 9.36 -5.63
N SER A 132 -15.76 8.38 -5.07
CA SER A 132 -16.32 7.23 -4.36
C SER A 132 -17.01 7.60 -3.04
N SER A 133 -17.69 6.64 -2.44
CA SER A 133 -17.99 6.63 -1.00
C SER A 133 -16.93 5.82 -0.24
N THR A 134 -16.65 6.20 1.01
CA THR A 134 -15.69 5.52 1.89
C THR A 134 -16.32 5.27 3.26
N TYR A 135 -15.94 4.15 3.88
CA TYR A 135 -16.05 3.91 5.32
C TYR A 135 -14.70 3.41 5.85
N TRP A 136 -14.32 3.87 7.05
CA TRP A 136 -13.13 3.38 7.75
C TRP A 136 -13.58 2.36 8.79
N LEU A 137 -13.36 1.09 8.47
CA LEU A 137 -13.74 -0.06 9.28
C LEU A 137 -12.62 -0.36 10.28
N LYS A 138 -12.93 -0.23 11.57
CA LYS A 138 -12.04 -0.67 12.66
C LYS A 138 -12.06 -2.19 12.76
N SER A 139 -11.16 -2.87 12.06
CA SER A 139 -11.14 -4.34 11.97
C SER A 139 -11.06 -5.02 13.34
N SER A 140 -10.35 -4.41 14.29
CA SER A 140 -10.23 -4.90 15.67
C SER A 140 -11.55 -4.99 16.46
N HIS A 141 -12.64 -4.41 15.96
CA HIS A 141 -13.96 -4.52 16.57
C HIS A 141 -14.76 -5.75 16.12
N TYR A 142 -14.26 -6.52 15.16
CA TYR A 142 -15.00 -7.58 14.49
C TYR A 142 -14.19 -8.88 14.46
N GLU A 143 -14.70 -9.94 15.11
CA GLU A 143 -14.00 -11.23 15.21
C GLU A 143 -13.72 -11.86 13.84
N ASN A 144 -14.64 -11.72 12.89
CA ASN A 144 -14.49 -12.22 11.52
C ASN A 144 -13.39 -11.48 10.73
N MET A 145 -12.98 -10.28 11.16
CA MET A 145 -11.86 -9.57 10.55
C MET A 145 -10.49 -10.04 11.07
N GLN A 146 -10.42 -10.74 12.21
CA GLN A 146 -9.15 -11.14 12.79
C GLN A 146 -8.39 -12.09 11.85
N SER A 147 -9.08 -13.06 11.23
CA SER A 147 -8.43 -13.97 10.28
C SER A 147 -7.83 -13.24 9.08
N ILE A 148 -8.49 -12.17 8.60
CA ILE A 148 -8.01 -11.34 7.50
C ILE A 148 -6.80 -10.49 7.93
N ASN A 149 -6.81 -9.96 9.16
CA ASN A 149 -5.67 -9.23 9.72
C ASN A 149 -4.44 -10.14 9.86
N ASP A 150 -4.61 -11.35 10.39
CA ASP A 150 -3.55 -12.36 10.53
C ASP A 150 -3.00 -12.77 9.15
N ARG A 151 -3.89 -12.95 8.17
CA ARG A 151 -3.54 -13.23 6.77
C ARG A 151 -2.73 -12.10 6.14
N THR A 152 -3.13 -10.86 6.40
CA THR A 152 -2.46 -9.65 5.91
C THR A 152 -1.06 -9.53 6.49
N GLU A 153 -0.90 -9.75 7.80
CA GLU A 153 0.41 -9.79 8.45
C GLU A 153 1.28 -10.92 7.89
N ALA A 154 0.73 -12.13 7.71
CA ALA A 154 1.47 -13.26 7.17
C ALA A 154 2.00 -12.98 5.74
N VAL A 155 1.18 -12.39 4.87
CA VAL A 155 1.58 -12.06 3.50
C VAL A 155 2.53 -10.88 3.45
N THR A 156 2.28 -9.81 4.20
CA THR A 156 3.11 -8.60 4.11
C THR A 156 4.39 -8.68 4.94
N ARG A 157 4.43 -9.58 5.94
CA ARG A 157 5.40 -9.60 7.04
C ARG A 157 5.47 -8.27 7.80
N VAL A 158 4.36 -7.54 7.82
CA VAL A 158 4.20 -6.28 8.56
C VAL A 158 3.26 -6.52 9.74
N PRO A 159 3.69 -6.24 10.98
CA PRO A 159 2.88 -6.46 12.17
C PRO A 159 1.53 -5.73 12.14
N GLN A 160 0.50 -6.32 12.75
CA GLN A 160 -0.86 -5.76 12.79
C GLN A 160 -0.93 -4.35 13.39
N GLU A 161 -0.07 -4.00 14.34
CA GLU A 161 -0.03 -2.65 14.93
C GLU A 161 0.39 -1.55 13.94
N ASN A 162 0.94 -1.92 12.78
CA ASN A 162 1.26 -1.00 11.70
C ASN A 162 0.14 -0.85 10.66
N GLN A 163 -0.94 -1.62 10.78
CA GLN A 163 -2.09 -1.53 9.88
C GLN A 163 -2.97 -0.33 10.27
N GLU A 164 -3.43 0.41 9.27
CA GLU A 164 -4.49 1.41 9.44
C GLU A 164 -5.86 0.73 9.56
N ASP A 165 -6.89 1.47 10.01
CA ASP A 165 -8.27 1.03 9.85
C ASP A 165 -8.55 0.67 8.37
N VAL A 166 -9.31 -0.39 8.13
CA VAL A 166 -9.59 -0.87 6.78
C VAL A 166 -10.42 0.18 6.02
N GLN A 167 -9.87 0.70 4.93
CA GLN A 167 -10.56 1.67 4.09
C GLN A 167 -11.45 0.97 3.06
N VAL A 168 -12.75 0.89 3.34
CA VAL A 168 -13.73 0.28 2.44
C VAL A 168 -14.25 1.33 1.46
N LEU A 169 -14.12 1.06 0.16
CA LEU A 169 -14.47 1.98 -0.92
C LEU A 169 -15.63 1.43 -1.75
N ARG A 170 -16.61 2.29 -2.06
CA ARG A 170 -17.70 1.98 -3.00
C ARG A 170 -17.68 2.95 -4.17
N TYR A 171 -17.58 2.39 -5.37
CA TYR A 171 -17.64 3.12 -6.63
C TYR A 171 -18.95 2.79 -7.35
N GLU A 172 -19.80 3.78 -7.53
CA GLU A 172 -20.93 3.73 -8.45
C GLU A 172 -20.45 3.88 -9.90
N VAL A 173 -21.35 3.61 -10.86
CA VAL A 173 -21.07 3.84 -12.29
C VAL A 173 -20.54 5.26 -12.50
N SER A 174 -19.46 5.39 -13.26
CA SER A 174 -18.71 6.63 -13.57
C SER A 174 -17.89 7.25 -12.44
N GLN A 175 -17.98 6.74 -11.21
CA GLN A 175 -17.07 7.15 -10.15
C GLN A 175 -15.67 6.59 -10.39
N LYS A 176 -14.69 7.29 -9.83
CA LYS A 176 -13.26 7.09 -10.07
C LYS A 176 -12.40 7.66 -8.95
N TYR A 177 -11.13 7.27 -9.00
CA TYR A 177 -10.04 7.93 -8.29
C TYR A 177 -8.92 8.21 -9.30
N ASP A 178 -8.58 9.48 -9.50
CA ASP A 178 -7.43 9.90 -10.30
C ASP A 178 -6.13 9.35 -9.67
N SER A 179 -5.13 9.07 -10.52
CA SER A 179 -3.84 8.49 -10.09
C SER A 179 -3.17 9.35 -9.01
N HIS A 180 -2.70 8.72 -7.95
CA HIS A 180 -2.07 9.36 -6.80
C HIS A 180 -1.04 8.44 -6.14
N HIS A 181 -0.37 8.95 -5.11
CA HIS A 181 0.47 8.15 -4.22
C HIS A 181 -0.26 7.94 -2.89
N ASP A 182 -0.15 6.75 -2.33
CA ASP A 182 -0.68 6.44 -1.00
C ASP A 182 0.20 7.01 0.11
N TYR A 183 1.51 7.11 -0.12
CA TYR A 183 2.43 7.74 0.80
C TYR A 183 2.31 9.26 0.77
N PHE A 184 2.66 9.90 1.88
CA PHE A 184 2.67 11.35 2.01
C PHE A 184 4.09 11.87 1.86
N ASN A 185 4.38 12.64 0.81
CA ASN A 185 5.67 13.31 0.70
C ASN A 185 5.79 14.40 1.79
N PRO A 186 6.73 14.30 2.76
CA PRO A 186 6.86 15.26 3.84
C PRO A 186 7.03 16.71 3.37
N ASP A 187 7.65 16.93 2.19
CA ASP A 187 7.84 18.26 1.62
C ASP A 187 6.52 18.91 1.17
N LEU A 188 5.51 18.11 0.81
CA LEU A 188 4.20 18.56 0.36
C LEU A 188 3.15 18.60 1.49
N TYR A 189 3.45 17.94 2.61
CA TYR A 189 2.55 17.69 3.74
C TYR A 189 3.18 18.08 5.09
N LYS A 190 3.95 19.18 5.13
CA LYS A 190 4.69 19.66 6.31
C LYS A 190 3.81 19.92 7.54
N ARG A 191 2.50 20.15 7.35
CA ARG A 191 1.54 20.39 8.44
C ARG A 191 0.76 19.14 8.88
N LEU A 192 1.18 17.94 8.47
CA LEU A 192 0.57 16.69 8.92
C LEU A 192 1.40 16.09 10.06
N ASP A 193 1.11 16.48 11.30
CA ASP A 193 1.90 16.03 12.46
C ASP A 193 1.91 14.50 12.63
N TRP A 194 0.87 13.81 12.14
CA TRP A 194 0.73 12.36 12.28
C TRP A 194 1.67 11.55 11.36
N ILE A 195 2.27 12.16 10.32
CA ILE A 195 3.31 11.49 9.52
C ILE A 195 4.71 11.63 10.13
N ASP A 196 4.87 12.42 11.20
CA ASP A 196 6.11 12.53 11.97
C ASP A 196 7.34 12.79 11.07
N GLU A 197 7.27 13.86 10.27
CA GLU A 197 8.30 14.23 9.27
C GLU A 197 8.61 13.13 8.23
N GLY A 198 7.72 12.16 8.08
CA GLY A 198 7.86 11.00 7.20
C GLY A 198 8.29 9.71 7.92
N TYR A 199 8.60 9.75 9.22
CA TYR A 199 8.89 8.56 10.03
C TYR A 199 7.69 7.60 10.06
N LYS A 200 6.48 8.15 10.08
CA LYS A 200 5.22 7.41 9.95
C LYS A 200 4.67 7.63 8.56
N ASN A 201 4.78 6.62 7.71
CA ASN A 201 4.26 6.67 6.35
C ASN A 201 3.89 5.28 5.86
N ARG A 202 3.17 5.22 4.74
CA ARG A 202 2.73 3.95 4.16
C ARG A 202 3.87 3.30 3.39
N LEU A 203 4.29 2.12 3.87
CA LEU A 203 5.30 1.27 3.21
C LEU A 203 4.71 0.53 2.01
N ALA A 204 3.50 0.00 2.15
CA ALA A 204 2.81 -0.80 1.16
C ALA A 204 1.29 -0.64 1.30
N THR A 205 0.56 -0.99 0.23
CA THR A 205 -0.90 -1.05 0.21
C THR A 205 -1.31 -2.45 -0.25
N LEU A 206 -2.15 -3.12 0.53
CA LEU A 206 -2.85 -4.32 0.12
C LEU A 206 -4.28 -3.94 -0.27
N LEU A 207 -4.61 -4.06 -1.55
CA LEU A 207 -5.91 -3.67 -2.10
C LEU A 207 -6.74 -4.92 -2.39
N TRP A 208 -7.88 -5.08 -1.72
CA TRP A 208 -8.81 -6.17 -1.96
C TRP A 208 -9.93 -5.74 -2.90
N TYR A 209 -10.26 -6.61 -3.86
CA TYR A 209 -11.47 -6.47 -4.67
C TYR A 209 -12.56 -7.37 -4.11
N MET A 210 -13.67 -6.78 -3.69
CA MET A 210 -14.78 -7.51 -3.04
C MET A 210 -15.93 -7.85 -4.00
N ASN A 211 -15.82 -7.45 -5.27
CA ASN A 211 -16.80 -7.75 -6.30
C ASN A 211 -16.17 -7.74 -7.70
N ASP A 212 -16.70 -8.57 -8.60
CA ASP A 212 -16.36 -8.50 -10.01
C ASP A 212 -16.94 -7.24 -10.63
N VAL A 213 -16.17 -6.56 -11.48
CA VAL A 213 -16.65 -5.42 -12.26
C VAL A 213 -16.75 -5.81 -13.75
N PRO A 214 -17.96 -5.75 -14.35
CA PRO A 214 -18.15 -6.13 -15.75
C PRO A 214 -17.34 -5.28 -16.73
N LYS A 215 -17.19 -3.98 -16.45
CA LYS A 215 -16.49 -3.03 -17.32
C LYS A 215 -15.91 -1.86 -16.51
N GLY A 216 -14.66 -1.52 -16.78
CA GLY A 216 -13.95 -0.43 -16.08
C GLY A 216 -13.49 -0.87 -14.69
N GLY A 217 -13.25 0.09 -13.80
CA GLY A 217 -12.91 -0.17 -12.40
C GLY A 217 -11.50 -0.73 -12.18
N GLN A 218 -10.62 -0.72 -13.19
CA GLN A 218 -9.25 -1.20 -13.04
C GLN A 218 -8.43 -0.30 -12.13
N THR A 219 -7.55 -0.90 -11.34
CA THR A 219 -6.45 -0.16 -10.72
C THR A 219 -5.35 0.02 -11.76
N VAL A 220 -5.01 1.28 -12.04
CA VAL A 220 -4.05 1.62 -13.11
C VAL A 220 -2.76 2.19 -12.53
N PHE A 221 -1.65 1.55 -12.84
CA PHE A 221 -0.31 2.03 -12.53
C PHE A 221 0.30 2.65 -13.79
N LEU A 222 0.04 3.95 -14.00
CA LEU A 222 0.46 4.68 -15.21
C LEU A 222 1.97 4.69 -15.43
N ARG A 223 2.73 4.57 -14.34
CA ARG A 223 4.20 4.60 -14.34
C ARG A 223 4.83 3.21 -14.28
N ALA A 224 4.04 2.16 -14.51
CA ALA A 224 4.54 0.79 -14.62
C ALA A 224 5.66 0.68 -15.67
N GLY A 225 6.70 -0.10 -15.37
CA GLY A 225 7.91 -0.17 -16.18
C GLY A 225 8.83 1.06 -16.08
N GLY A 226 8.62 1.92 -15.08
CA GLY A 226 9.44 3.12 -14.89
C GLY A 226 9.11 4.27 -15.84
N ALA A 227 7.88 4.30 -16.38
CA ALA A 227 7.47 5.36 -17.29
C ALA A 227 7.48 6.75 -16.63
N ASP A 228 7.65 7.76 -17.48
CA ASP A 228 7.65 9.17 -17.09
C ASP A 228 6.34 9.59 -16.41
N GLN A 229 6.39 10.73 -15.73
CA GLN A 229 5.20 11.28 -15.12
C GLN A 229 4.14 11.61 -16.20
N PRO A 230 2.90 11.14 -16.04
CA PRO A 230 1.88 11.34 -17.05
C PRO A 230 1.45 12.82 -17.11
N ALA A 231 1.13 13.29 -18.31
CA ALA A 231 0.55 14.63 -18.50
C ALA A 231 -0.85 14.77 -17.87
N SER A 232 -1.56 13.66 -17.71
CA SER A 232 -2.88 13.57 -17.08
C SER A 232 -2.95 12.37 -16.15
N PHE A 233 -3.33 12.61 -14.89
CA PHE A 233 -3.60 11.56 -13.90
C PHE A 233 -4.98 10.91 -14.05
N ARG A 234 -5.76 11.33 -15.07
CA ARG A 234 -7.11 10.81 -15.38
C ARG A 234 -7.09 9.73 -16.45
N ASP A 235 -5.97 9.59 -17.17
CA ASP A 235 -5.86 8.59 -18.22
C ASP A 235 -5.81 7.19 -17.62
N CYS A 236 -6.38 6.20 -18.31
CA CYS A 236 -6.39 4.79 -17.93
C CYS A 236 -6.08 3.87 -19.13
N SER A 237 -5.61 4.44 -20.24
CA SER A 237 -5.38 3.73 -21.51
C SER A 237 -4.03 3.00 -21.58
N TYR A 238 -3.07 3.37 -20.73
CA TYR A 238 -1.72 2.77 -20.68
C TYR A 238 -1.28 2.44 -19.25
N GLY A 239 -0.08 1.86 -19.12
CA GLY A 239 0.44 1.34 -17.86
C GLY A 239 -0.08 -0.05 -17.54
N LEU A 240 0.29 -0.56 -16.35
CA LEU A 240 -0.27 -1.81 -15.83
C LEU A 240 -1.70 -1.55 -15.37
N ARG A 241 -2.63 -2.44 -15.75
CA ARG A 241 -4.05 -2.37 -15.38
C ARG A 241 -4.44 -3.68 -14.74
N VAL A 242 -4.79 -3.63 -13.46
CA VAL A 242 -5.27 -4.79 -12.72
C VAL A 242 -6.79 -4.76 -12.71
N ARG A 243 -7.43 -5.83 -13.19
CA ARG A 243 -8.88 -5.93 -13.22
C ARG A 243 -9.38 -6.30 -11.83
N PRO A 244 -10.46 -5.69 -11.34
CA PRO A 244 -11.13 -6.15 -10.13
C PRO A 244 -11.78 -7.52 -10.36
N GLU A 245 -11.30 -8.49 -9.62
CA GLU A 245 -11.84 -9.85 -9.53
C GLU A 245 -12.08 -10.13 -8.06
N ARG A 246 -13.27 -10.64 -7.73
CA ARG A 246 -13.65 -10.85 -6.33
C ARG A 246 -12.72 -11.87 -5.66
N GLY A 247 -12.12 -11.49 -4.53
CA GLY A 247 -11.34 -12.38 -3.66
C GLY A 247 -9.84 -12.22 -3.81
#